data_AF-A0A936T031-F1
#
_entry.id   AF-A0A936T031-F1
#
_cell.length_a   1.000
_cell.length_b   1.000
_cell.length_c   1.000
_cell.angle_alpha   90.00
_cell.angle_beta   90.00
_cell.angle_gamma   90.00
#
_symmetry.space_group_name_H-M   'P 1'
#
loop_
_entity.id
_entity.type
_entity.pdbx_description
1 polymer ?
#
loop_
_entity_poly.entity_id
_entity_poly.type
_entity_poly.pdbx_seq_one_letter_code
_entity_poly.pdbx_strand_id
1 'polypeptide(L)'
;MSRLPGHLGQAFLMASGELGMASAAHLFVRQLVQLGGDELVAEACDSFGREYPVLDAIAHEWLEGHRESTLDVTHVVRALEGITRLVIVGLEVDALDALVDALPNVEMGLVAEPFGIAPDMRRVLANFGGTLRAVDLADFRRWAGKRSALLTFVYGTDGHSAHVATTWLRVSGPDVRSQFRTLIGWNVLDQPMRLYPRWLVETSCDDFSVICRKNFSATSRERAAEVQPS
;
A
#
# COMPACT_ATOMS: atom_id res chain seq x y z
N MET A 1 18.68 20.60 -18.24
CA MET A 1 18.89 19.14 -18.46
C MET A 1 18.49 18.46 -17.17
N SER A 2 17.73 17.36 -17.24
CA SER A 2 17.32 16.66 -16.03
C SER A 2 18.53 16.11 -15.29
N ARG A 3 18.54 16.25 -13.96
CA ARG A 3 19.52 15.65 -13.04
C ARG A 3 19.18 14.19 -12.73
N LEU A 4 17.99 13.73 -13.13
CA LEU A 4 17.52 12.38 -12.84
C LEU A 4 18.23 11.36 -13.74
N PRO A 5 18.60 10.19 -13.20
CA PRO A 5 19.12 9.10 -14.02
C PRO A 5 18.09 8.68 -15.08
N GLY A 6 18.51 8.54 -16.34
CA GLY A 6 17.60 8.20 -17.44
C GLY A 6 16.89 6.84 -17.31
N HIS A 7 17.36 5.96 -16.42
CA HIS A 7 16.77 4.64 -16.13
C HIS A 7 15.89 4.63 -14.87
N LEU A 8 15.64 5.78 -14.23
CA LEU A 8 14.94 5.83 -12.95
C LEU A 8 13.49 5.31 -13.05
N GLY A 9 12.78 5.65 -14.13
CA GLY A 9 11.41 5.14 -14.36
C GLY A 9 11.37 3.61 -14.46
N GLN A 10 12.30 3.00 -15.20
CA GLN A 10 12.39 1.54 -15.30
C GLN A 10 12.75 0.91 -13.95
N ALA A 11 13.66 1.52 -13.20
CA ALA A 11 14.01 1.07 -11.85
C ALA A 11 12.80 1.13 -10.92
N PHE A 12 12.00 2.21 -10.99
CA PHE A 12 10.78 2.36 -10.21
C PHE A 12 9.73 1.30 -10.56
N LEU A 13 9.52 1.04 -11.85
CA LEU A 13 8.59 -0.01 -12.29
C LEU A 13 9.00 -1.40 -11.77
N MET A 14 10.30 -1.74 -11.85
CA MET A 14 10.81 -2.99 -11.29
C MET A 14 10.63 -3.05 -9.77
N ALA A 15 10.96 -1.98 -9.05
CA ALA A 15 10.79 -1.91 -7.60
C ALA A 15 9.31 -2.02 -7.21
N SER A 16 8.40 -1.35 -7.92
CA SER A 16 6.95 -1.42 -7.66
C SER A 16 6.40 -2.83 -7.85
N GLY A 17 6.95 -3.59 -8.80
CA GLY A 17 6.61 -5.00 -9.00
C GLY A 17 7.03 -5.91 -7.84
N GLU A 18 8.12 -5.60 -7.13
CA GLU A 18 8.61 -6.43 -6.00
C GLU A 18 8.17 -5.93 -4.62
N LEU A 19 7.89 -4.63 -4.49
CA LEU A 19 7.59 -3.98 -3.21
C LEU A 19 6.14 -3.53 -3.08
N GLY A 20 5.43 -3.31 -4.19
CA GLY A 20 4.22 -2.50 -4.19
C GLY A 20 4.50 -1.05 -4.58
N MET A 21 3.49 -0.35 -5.08
CA MET A 21 3.66 0.99 -5.65
C MET A 21 3.96 2.02 -4.57
N ALA A 22 3.27 1.96 -3.43
CA ALA A 22 3.44 2.93 -2.35
C ALA A 22 4.76 2.70 -1.61
N SER A 23 5.10 1.44 -1.32
CA SER A 23 6.37 1.06 -0.69
C SER A 23 7.57 1.44 -1.58
N ALA A 24 7.49 1.18 -2.88
CA ALA A 24 8.51 1.61 -3.84
C ALA A 24 8.60 3.14 -3.94
N ALA A 25 7.47 3.86 -3.92
CA ALA A 25 7.45 5.32 -3.99
C ALA A 25 8.08 5.97 -2.75
N HIS A 26 7.78 5.48 -1.55
CA HIS A 26 8.45 5.93 -0.33
C HIS A 26 9.96 5.69 -0.39
N LEU A 27 10.40 4.50 -0.83
CA LEU A 27 11.82 4.19 -1.00
C LEU A 27 12.48 5.17 -1.98
N PHE A 28 11.87 5.43 -3.13
CA PHE A 28 12.43 6.32 -4.16
C PHE A 28 12.50 7.76 -3.68
N VAL A 29 11.45 8.28 -3.04
CA VAL A 29 11.47 9.65 -2.48
C VAL A 29 12.61 9.80 -1.47
N ARG A 30 12.79 8.85 -0.55
CA ARG A 30 13.91 8.88 0.40
C ARG A 30 15.27 8.91 -0.27
N GLN A 31 15.47 8.09 -1.30
CA GLN A 31 16.73 8.05 -2.04
C GLN A 31 16.99 9.37 -2.79
N LEU A 32 15.96 9.95 -3.42
CA LEU A 32 16.09 11.24 -4.10
C LEU A 32 16.41 12.37 -3.13
N VAL A 33 15.81 12.38 -1.94
CA VAL A 33 16.13 13.34 -0.88
C VAL A 33 17.59 13.22 -0.46
N GLN A 34 18.10 12.01 -0.29
CA GLN A 34 19.51 11.78 0.08
C GLN A 34 20.48 12.25 -1.01
N LEU A 35 20.09 12.15 -2.28
CA LEU A 35 20.94 12.49 -3.42
C LEU A 35 20.89 13.98 -3.81
N GLY A 36 19.74 14.64 -3.67
CA GLY A 36 19.54 16.00 -4.16
C GLY A 36 18.45 16.81 -3.46
N GLY A 37 17.97 16.35 -2.31
CA GLY A 37 16.97 17.05 -1.49
C GLY A 37 15.60 17.20 -2.18
N ASP A 38 14.81 18.13 -1.64
CA ASP A 38 13.44 18.39 -2.09
C ASP A 38 13.37 18.82 -3.56
N GLU A 39 14.40 19.48 -4.09
CA GLU A 39 14.44 19.84 -5.52
C GLU A 39 14.45 18.61 -6.45
N LEU A 40 15.19 17.56 -6.08
CA LEU A 40 15.27 16.36 -6.89
C LEU A 40 13.97 15.53 -6.82
N VAL A 41 13.29 15.58 -5.67
CA VAL A 41 11.93 15.01 -5.51
C VAL A 41 10.94 15.75 -6.40
N ALA A 42 10.96 17.09 -6.41
CA ALA A 42 10.11 17.90 -7.28
C ALA A 42 10.35 17.61 -8.76
N GLU A 43 11.63 17.51 -9.16
CA GLU A 43 12.00 17.17 -10.54
C GLU A 43 11.48 15.76 -10.94
N ALA A 44 11.54 14.79 -10.03
CA ALA A 44 11.01 13.45 -10.26
C ALA A 44 9.48 13.43 -10.37
N CYS A 45 8.80 14.21 -9.52
CA CYS A 45 7.35 14.44 -9.59
C CYS A 45 6.94 14.93 -10.98
N ASP A 46 7.60 15.98 -11.47
CA ASP A 46 7.32 16.59 -12.78
C ASP A 46 7.61 15.64 -13.95
N SER A 47 8.70 14.87 -13.85
CA SER A 47 9.17 13.99 -14.93
C SER A 47 8.38 12.70 -15.03
N PHE A 48 8.00 12.11 -13.90
CA PHE A 48 7.49 10.74 -13.82
C PHE A 48 6.06 10.64 -13.27
N GLY A 49 5.52 11.68 -12.64
CA GLY A 49 4.26 11.60 -11.90
C GLY A 49 3.05 11.20 -12.76
N ARG A 50 3.00 11.62 -14.03
CA ARG A 50 1.93 11.22 -14.96
C ARG A 50 1.95 9.73 -15.32
N GLU A 51 3.13 9.13 -15.34
CA GLU A 51 3.32 7.71 -15.61
C GLU A 51 3.15 6.88 -14.34
N TYR A 52 3.57 7.44 -13.19
CA TYR A 52 3.52 6.81 -11.88
C TYR A 52 2.78 7.70 -10.85
N PRO A 53 1.44 7.75 -10.88
CA PRO A 53 0.64 8.63 -10.02
C PRO A 53 0.81 8.40 -8.51
N VAL A 54 1.14 7.18 -8.10
CA VAL A 54 1.43 6.86 -6.70
C VAL A 54 2.74 7.51 -6.24
N LEU A 55 3.75 7.54 -7.12
CA LEU A 55 5.00 8.28 -6.87
C LEU A 55 4.75 9.78 -6.78
N ASP A 56 3.91 10.34 -7.67
CA ASP A 56 3.50 11.74 -7.61
C ASP A 56 2.85 12.10 -6.27
N ALA A 57 1.88 11.29 -5.81
CA ALA A 57 1.17 11.52 -4.57
C ALA A 57 2.12 11.55 -3.36
N ILE A 58 3.02 10.55 -3.25
CA ILE A 58 3.97 10.45 -2.14
C ILE A 58 5.06 11.53 -2.22
N ALA A 59 5.52 11.87 -3.42
CA ALA A 59 6.46 12.98 -3.63
C ALA A 59 5.83 14.32 -3.22
N HIS A 60 4.55 14.52 -3.55
CA HIS A 60 3.84 15.73 -3.19
C HIS A 60 3.62 15.84 -1.68
N GLU A 61 3.17 14.76 -1.03
CA GLU A 61 3.05 14.67 0.42
C GLU A 61 4.37 15.08 1.10
N TRP A 62 5.48 14.52 0.61
CA TRP A 62 6.81 14.89 1.10
C TRP A 62 7.08 16.38 0.97
N LEU A 63 6.86 16.96 -0.21
CA LEU A 63 7.11 18.39 -0.50
C LEU A 63 6.21 19.34 0.30
N GLU A 64 5.02 18.90 0.71
CA GLU A 64 4.13 19.63 1.61
C GLU A 64 4.54 19.55 3.09
N GLY A 65 5.63 18.84 3.39
CA GLY A 65 6.20 18.73 4.74
C GLY A 65 5.62 17.56 5.54
N HIS A 66 4.79 16.73 4.93
CA HIS A 66 4.35 15.45 5.47
C HIS A 66 5.47 14.42 5.20
N ARG A 67 6.46 14.38 6.11
CA ARG A 67 7.59 13.45 6.02
C ARG A 67 7.15 12.02 6.35
N GLU A 68 8.01 11.06 5.97
CA GLU A 68 7.78 9.63 6.16
C GLU A 68 7.26 9.30 7.57
N SER A 69 6.07 8.70 7.62
CA SER A 69 5.40 8.30 8.84
C SER A 69 5.48 6.79 9.02
N THR A 70 5.63 6.36 10.28
CA THR A 70 5.47 4.95 10.63
C THR A 70 4.04 4.52 10.32
N LEU A 71 3.89 3.43 9.57
CA LEU A 71 2.59 2.87 9.23
C LEU A 71 1.87 2.42 10.51
N ASP A 72 0.79 3.12 10.90
CA ASP A 72 -0.05 2.70 12.02
C ASP A 72 -1.02 1.59 11.59
N VAL A 73 -0.80 0.40 12.14
CA VAL A 73 -1.64 -0.79 11.87
C VAL A 73 -2.83 -0.90 12.82
N THR A 74 -2.99 -0.02 13.80
CA THR A 74 -3.99 -0.14 14.87
C THR A 74 -5.40 -0.29 14.32
N HIS A 75 -5.77 0.53 13.33
CA HIS A 75 -7.10 0.51 12.74
C HIS A 75 -7.38 -0.78 11.96
N VAL A 76 -6.41 -1.27 11.20
CA VAL A 76 -6.56 -2.50 10.43
C VAL A 76 -6.58 -3.74 11.34
N VAL A 77 -5.75 -3.77 12.38
CA VAL A 77 -5.75 -4.85 13.39
C VAL A 77 -7.09 -4.90 14.13
N ARG A 78 -7.67 -3.75 14.51
CA ARG A 78 -9.01 -3.70 15.11
C ARG A 78 -10.08 -4.22 14.15
N ALA A 79 -10.02 -3.85 12.88
CA ALA A 79 -10.95 -4.35 11.86
C ALA A 79 -10.85 -5.89 11.66
N LEU A 80 -9.71 -6.48 12.04
CA LEU A 80 -9.43 -7.91 11.97
C LEU A 80 -9.74 -8.67 13.28
N GLU A 81 -10.38 -8.03 14.26
CA GLU A 81 -10.71 -8.69 15.52
C GLU A 81 -11.59 -9.94 15.33
N GLY A 82 -11.12 -11.05 15.90
CA GLY A 82 -11.78 -12.36 15.82
C GLY A 82 -11.59 -13.10 14.49
N ILE A 83 -10.88 -12.52 13.52
CA ILE A 83 -10.49 -13.17 12.27
C ILE A 83 -9.39 -14.20 12.54
N THR A 84 -9.44 -15.34 11.83
CA THR A 84 -8.42 -16.39 11.88
C THR A 84 -7.77 -16.65 10.54
N ARG A 85 -8.38 -16.16 9.45
CA ARG A 85 -7.85 -16.25 8.08
C ARG A 85 -7.94 -14.90 7.41
N LEU A 86 -6.83 -14.42 6.88
CA LEU A 86 -6.77 -13.18 6.13
C LEU A 86 -6.24 -13.49 4.73
N VAL A 87 -6.95 -13.05 3.70
CA VAL A 87 -6.39 -12.98 2.35
C VAL A 87 -6.13 -11.54 1.99
N ILE A 88 -4.91 -11.28 1.54
CA ILE A 88 -4.43 -9.98 1.12
C ILE A 88 -4.34 -9.99 -0.40
N VAL A 89 -4.90 -8.98 -1.04
CA VAL A 89 -5.01 -8.83 -2.48
C VAL A 89 -4.21 -7.60 -2.89
N GLY A 90 -3.18 -7.81 -3.70
CA GLY A 90 -2.17 -6.80 -4.00
C GLY A 90 -0.95 -6.92 -3.10
N LEU A 91 0.03 -6.04 -3.32
CA LEU A 91 1.34 -6.09 -2.69
C LEU A 91 1.73 -4.69 -2.22
N GLU A 92 2.04 -4.56 -0.92
CA GLU A 92 2.70 -3.41 -0.30
C GLU A 92 3.55 -3.94 0.87
N VAL A 93 4.85 -4.13 0.65
CA VAL A 93 5.71 -4.88 1.57
C VAL A 93 5.80 -4.25 2.94
N ASP A 94 5.87 -2.91 3.04
CA ASP A 94 5.94 -2.22 4.32
C ASP A 94 4.66 -2.48 5.16
N ALA A 95 3.52 -2.60 4.47
CA ALA A 95 2.24 -2.89 5.10
C ALA A 95 2.07 -4.38 5.46
N LEU A 96 2.60 -5.27 4.62
CA LEU A 96 2.63 -6.70 4.90
C LEU A 96 3.52 -7.02 6.10
N ASP A 97 4.72 -6.44 6.18
CA ASP A 97 5.66 -6.64 7.29
C ASP A 97 4.99 -6.23 8.61
N ALA A 98 4.40 -5.04 8.64
CA ALA A 98 3.72 -4.54 9.84
C ALA A 98 2.49 -5.38 10.23
N LEU A 99 1.76 -5.96 9.28
CA LEU A 99 0.62 -6.85 9.56
C LEU A 99 1.06 -8.21 10.10
N VAL A 100 2.08 -8.80 9.50
CA VAL A 100 2.61 -10.12 9.89
C VAL A 100 3.05 -10.09 11.35
N ASP A 101 3.75 -9.03 11.76
CA ASP A 101 4.19 -8.84 13.15
C ASP A 101 3.00 -8.62 14.10
N ALA A 102 1.97 -7.90 13.66
CA ALA A 102 0.83 -7.56 14.51
C ALA A 102 -0.19 -8.71 14.69
N LEU A 103 -0.17 -9.73 13.84
CA LEU A 103 -1.20 -10.77 13.78
C LEU A 103 -0.61 -12.20 13.75
N PRO A 104 0.18 -12.60 14.75
CA PRO A 104 0.95 -13.85 14.73
C PRO A 104 0.10 -15.12 14.71
N ASN A 105 -1.20 -15.02 15.02
CA ASN A 105 -2.13 -16.16 15.10
C ASN A 105 -3.13 -16.21 13.94
N VAL A 106 -3.00 -15.33 12.95
CA VAL A 106 -3.88 -15.29 11.77
C VAL A 106 -3.19 -16.02 10.63
N GLU A 107 -3.86 -17.00 10.04
CA GLU A 107 -3.39 -17.63 8.81
C GLU A 107 -3.52 -16.62 7.66
N MET A 108 -2.42 -16.33 6.96
CA MET A 108 -2.39 -15.28 5.94
C MET A 108 -2.05 -15.82 4.54
N GLY A 109 -2.84 -15.40 3.57
CA GLY A 109 -2.67 -15.68 2.16
C GLY A 109 -2.45 -14.39 1.37
N LEU A 110 -1.59 -14.44 0.36
CA LEU A 110 -1.27 -13.33 -0.52
C LEU A 110 -1.64 -13.69 -1.96
N VAL A 111 -2.55 -12.89 -2.53
CA VAL A 111 -2.90 -12.89 -3.95
C VAL A 111 -2.24 -11.66 -4.57
N ALA A 112 -1.09 -11.85 -5.20
CA ALA A 112 -0.41 -10.77 -5.90
C ALA A 112 -0.66 -10.89 -7.41
N GLU A 113 -1.00 -9.78 -8.06
CA GLU A 113 -1.09 -9.68 -9.52
C GLU A 113 0.11 -8.87 -10.03
N PRO A 114 0.60 -9.16 -11.25
CA PRO A 114 1.60 -8.34 -11.92
C PRO A 114 1.20 -6.88 -12.01
N PHE A 115 2.11 -5.98 -11.63
CA PHE A 115 1.98 -4.55 -11.86
C PHE A 115 2.86 -4.12 -13.04
N GLY A 116 2.41 -4.41 -14.26
CA GLY A 116 3.22 -4.24 -15.49
C GLY A 116 4.39 -5.24 -15.61
N ILE A 117 4.97 -5.64 -14.48
CA ILE A 117 5.97 -6.70 -14.32
C ILE A 117 5.44 -7.72 -13.30
N ALA A 118 5.59 -9.00 -13.60
CA ALA A 118 5.20 -10.05 -12.67
C ALA A 118 6.17 -10.08 -11.48
N PRO A 119 5.68 -10.01 -10.22
CA PRO A 119 6.52 -10.20 -9.05
C PRO A 119 7.20 -11.57 -9.08
N ASP A 120 8.47 -11.64 -8.69
CA ASP A 120 9.06 -12.91 -8.27
C ASP A 120 8.49 -13.27 -6.89
N MET A 121 7.32 -13.90 -6.90
CA MET A 121 6.59 -14.25 -5.68
C MET A 121 7.40 -15.16 -4.75
N ARG A 122 8.31 -15.96 -5.29
CA ARG A 122 9.20 -16.77 -4.46
C ARG A 122 10.15 -15.89 -3.65
N ARG A 123 10.69 -14.83 -4.25
CA ARG A 123 11.52 -13.84 -3.54
C ARG A 123 10.71 -13.02 -2.53
N VAL A 124 9.54 -12.53 -2.92
CA VAL A 124 8.66 -11.76 -2.02
C VAL A 124 8.31 -12.60 -0.78
N LEU A 125 7.84 -13.83 -0.96
CA LEU A 125 7.42 -14.69 0.15
C LEU A 125 8.58 -15.18 1.03
N ALA A 126 9.80 -15.28 0.49
CA ALA A 126 10.97 -15.63 1.27
C ALA A 126 11.29 -14.61 2.37
N ASN A 127 10.92 -13.33 2.18
CA ASN A 127 11.11 -12.28 3.18
C ASN A 127 10.22 -12.46 4.42
N PHE A 128 9.09 -13.17 4.29
CA PHE A 128 8.11 -13.34 5.37
C PHE A 128 8.26 -14.65 6.15
N GLY A 129 9.35 -15.40 5.96
CA GLY A 129 9.69 -16.57 6.77
C GLY A 129 8.64 -17.70 6.77
N GLY A 130 7.76 -17.75 5.77
CA GLY A 130 6.66 -18.72 5.69
C GLY A 130 5.35 -18.30 6.39
N THR A 131 5.30 -17.10 6.96
CA THR A 131 4.08 -16.56 7.59
C THR A 131 3.01 -16.17 6.57
N LEU A 132 3.43 -15.76 5.37
CA LEU A 132 2.55 -15.55 4.21
C LEU A 132 2.62 -16.73 3.25
N ARG A 133 1.47 -17.13 2.69
CA ARG A 133 1.37 -18.15 1.65
C ARG A 133 0.88 -17.55 0.35
N ALA A 134 1.45 -17.99 -0.78
CA ALA A 134 0.86 -17.70 -2.09
C ALA A 134 -0.55 -18.31 -2.17
N VAL A 135 -1.51 -17.52 -2.66
CA VAL A 135 -2.87 -17.99 -2.96
C VAL A 135 -3.16 -17.72 -4.41
N ASP A 136 -3.50 -18.77 -5.15
CA ASP A 136 -4.02 -18.64 -6.51
C ASP A 136 -5.48 -18.17 -6.46
N LEU A 137 -5.91 -17.37 -7.45
CA LEU A 137 -7.31 -16.98 -7.61
C LEU A 137 -8.26 -18.20 -7.68
N ALA A 138 -7.80 -19.32 -8.24
CA ALA A 138 -8.57 -20.56 -8.30
C ALA A 138 -8.82 -21.18 -6.91
N ASP A 139 -7.87 -21.03 -5.98
CA ASP A 139 -7.93 -21.60 -4.63
C ASP A 139 -8.44 -20.60 -3.58
N PHE A 140 -8.53 -19.32 -3.95
CA PHE A 140 -8.95 -18.22 -3.09
C PHE A 140 -10.23 -18.50 -2.30
N ARG A 141 -11.25 -19.10 -2.93
CA ARG A 141 -12.54 -19.38 -2.28
C ARG A 141 -12.43 -20.32 -1.08
N ARG A 142 -11.37 -21.14 -0.99
CA ARG A 142 -11.12 -22.04 0.16
C ARG A 142 -10.78 -21.28 1.44
N TRP A 143 -10.39 -20.02 1.32
CA TRP A 143 -10.08 -19.15 2.45
C TRP A 143 -11.31 -18.49 3.06
N ALA A 144 -12.45 -18.50 2.36
CA ALA A 144 -13.67 -17.87 2.82
C ALA A 144 -14.31 -18.57 4.03
N GLY A 145 -15.06 -17.82 4.83
CA GLY A 145 -15.79 -18.34 5.98
C GLY A 145 -16.15 -17.27 7.02
N LYS A 146 -16.85 -17.70 8.08
CA LYS A 146 -17.37 -16.82 9.15
C LYS A 146 -16.29 -16.09 9.96
N ARG A 147 -15.03 -16.51 9.86
CA ARG A 147 -13.88 -15.88 10.54
C ARG A 147 -12.77 -15.51 9.55
N SER A 148 -13.12 -15.29 8.29
CA SER A 148 -12.18 -14.86 7.27
C SER A 148 -12.37 -13.39 6.90
N ALA A 149 -11.28 -12.72 6.56
CA ALA A 149 -11.27 -11.36 6.04
C ALA A 149 -10.57 -11.32 4.68
N LEU A 150 -10.98 -10.35 3.87
CA LEU A 150 -10.31 -9.99 2.64
C LEU A 150 -9.78 -8.57 2.78
N LEU A 151 -8.52 -8.33 2.43
CA LEU A 151 -7.89 -7.03 2.50
C LEU A 151 -7.28 -6.66 1.14
N THR A 152 -7.39 -5.39 0.75
CA THR A 152 -6.66 -4.82 -0.39
C THR A 152 -6.08 -3.45 -0.02
N PHE A 153 -5.09 -3.01 -0.75
CA PHE A 153 -4.52 -1.67 -0.61
C PHE A 153 -5.31 -0.67 -1.45
N VAL A 154 -5.75 0.41 -0.80
CA VAL A 154 -6.43 1.54 -1.40
C VAL A 154 -5.42 2.65 -1.60
N TYR A 155 -5.28 3.12 -2.83
CA TYR A 155 -4.37 4.19 -3.22
C TYR A 155 -5.15 5.50 -3.32
N GLY A 156 -5.74 5.91 -2.20
CA GLY A 156 -6.56 7.10 -2.14
C GLY A 156 -8.05 6.88 -2.40
N THR A 157 -8.84 7.72 -1.74
CA THR A 157 -10.30 7.74 -1.77
C THR A 157 -10.81 9.15 -1.50
N ASP A 158 -11.91 9.54 -2.13
CA ASP A 158 -12.64 10.79 -1.86
C ASP A 158 -13.84 10.58 -0.91
N GLY A 159 -14.00 9.37 -0.37
CA GLY A 159 -15.14 8.94 0.46
C GLY A 159 -16.29 8.30 -0.32
N HIS A 160 -16.32 8.42 -1.64
CA HIS A 160 -17.29 7.75 -2.51
C HIS A 160 -16.62 6.69 -3.38
N SER A 161 -15.49 7.04 -3.97
CA SER A 161 -14.67 6.17 -4.81
C SER A 161 -13.37 5.79 -4.09
N ALA A 162 -12.86 4.61 -4.41
CA ALA A 162 -11.56 4.12 -3.96
C ALA A 162 -10.78 3.58 -5.15
N HIS A 163 -9.47 3.81 -5.17
CA HIS A 163 -8.59 3.28 -6.21
C HIS A 163 -7.81 2.08 -5.69
N VAL A 164 -7.88 0.97 -6.39
CA VAL A 164 -7.30 -0.31 -5.96
C VAL A 164 -6.65 -1.05 -7.13
N ALA A 165 -5.88 -2.10 -6.84
CA ALA A 165 -5.36 -2.98 -7.87
C ALA A 165 -6.50 -3.68 -8.64
N THR A 166 -6.29 -3.95 -9.94
CA THR A 166 -7.25 -4.61 -10.84
C THR A 166 -7.75 -5.95 -10.33
N THR A 167 -6.90 -6.68 -9.58
CA THR A 167 -7.22 -7.98 -8.99
C THR A 167 -8.42 -7.91 -8.07
N TRP A 168 -8.62 -6.76 -7.40
CA TRP A 168 -9.73 -6.56 -6.49
C TRP A 168 -11.07 -6.85 -7.18
N LEU A 169 -11.28 -6.32 -8.39
CA LEU A 169 -12.53 -6.52 -9.13
C LEU A 169 -12.82 -7.99 -9.47
N ARG A 170 -11.79 -8.85 -9.50
CA ARG A 170 -11.95 -10.29 -9.73
C ARG A 170 -12.36 -11.03 -8.48
N VAL A 171 -12.06 -10.50 -7.30
CA VAL A 171 -12.28 -11.15 -6.00
C VAL A 171 -13.33 -10.46 -5.14
N SER A 172 -13.77 -9.24 -5.45
CA SER A 172 -14.75 -8.49 -4.65
C SER A 172 -16.18 -8.52 -5.22
N GLY A 173 -16.47 -9.47 -6.12
CA GLY A 173 -17.81 -9.64 -6.69
C GLY A 173 -18.89 -9.93 -5.62
N PRO A 174 -20.19 -9.69 -5.93
CA PRO A 174 -21.31 -9.86 -4.98
C PRO A 174 -21.29 -11.18 -4.21
N ASP A 175 -20.96 -12.29 -4.89
CA ASP A 175 -20.91 -13.61 -4.27
C ASP A 175 -19.80 -13.74 -3.23
N VAL A 176 -18.64 -13.13 -3.47
CA VAL A 176 -17.50 -13.18 -2.52
C VAL A 176 -17.77 -12.31 -1.31
N ARG A 177 -18.43 -11.15 -1.50
CA ARG A 177 -18.83 -10.27 -0.39
C ARG A 177 -19.67 -10.97 0.67
N SER A 178 -20.46 -11.97 0.26
CA SER A 178 -21.25 -12.79 1.18
C SER A 178 -20.48 -13.94 1.85
N GLN A 179 -19.32 -14.32 1.30
CA GLN A 179 -18.53 -15.48 1.73
C GLN A 179 -17.47 -15.11 2.77
N PHE A 180 -16.91 -13.90 2.71
CA PHE A 180 -15.99 -13.37 3.73
C PHE A 180 -16.76 -12.59 4.78
N ARG A 181 -16.30 -12.64 6.05
CA ARG A 181 -16.95 -11.89 7.13
C ARG A 181 -16.77 -10.38 6.97
N THR A 182 -15.61 -9.94 6.50
CA THR A 182 -15.27 -8.52 6.34
C THR A 182 -14.37 -8.30 5.14
N LEU A 183 -14.62 -7.20 4.43
CA LEU A 183 -13.79 -6.71 3.33
C LEU A 183 -13.18 -5.38 3.76
N ILE A 184 -11.84 -5.31 3.73
CA ILE A 184 -11.08 -4.20 4.27
C ILE A 184 -10.30 -3.53 3.13
N GLY A 185 -10.48 -2.23 2.98
CA GLY A 185 -9.58 -1.39 2.20
C GLY A 185 -8.57 -0.74 3.14
N TRP A 186 -7.28 -0.89 2.90
CA TRP A 186 -6.27 -0.16 3.67
C TRP A 186 -5.71 0.99 2.84
N ASN A 187 -6.09 2.22 3.19
CA ASN A 187 -5.65 3.41 2.48
C ASN A 187 -4.18 3.71 2.78
N VAL A 188 -3.30 3.38 1.83
CA VAL A 188 -1.84 3.53 1.97
C VAL A 188 -1.33 4.92 1.63
N LEU A 189 -2.15 5.75 0.96
CA LEU A 189 -1.83 7.13 0.62
C LEU A 189 -2.42 8.16 1.59
N ASP A 190 -3.45 7.79 2.33
CA ASP A 190 -4.24 8.68 3.23
C ASP A 190 -4.85 9.94 2.59
N GLN A 191 -4.63 10.17 1.29
CA GLN A 191 -5.16 11.29 0.52
C GLN A 191 -5.68 10.83 -0.84
N PRO A 192 -6.64 11.57 -1.44
CA PRO A 192 -7.04 11.34 -2.83
C PRO A 192 -5.85 11.55 -3.79
N MET A 193 -5.76 10.75 -4.85
CA MET A 193 -4.75 10.99 -5.89
C MET A 193 -5.11 12.22 -6.73
N ARG A 194 -4.09 13.04 -7.02
CA ARG A 194 -4.22 14.26 -7.85
C ARG A 194 -4.24 13.94 -9.34
N LEU A 195 -3.56 12.87 -9.73
CA LEU A 195 -3.43 12.42 -11.11
C LEU A 195 -4.25 11.15 -11.34
N TYR A 196 -4.79 11.01 -12.54
CA TYR A 196 -5.56 9.82 -12.91
C TYR A 196 -4.69 8.56 -12.87
N PRO A 197 -5.06 7.53 -12.09
CA PRO A 197 -4.24 6.35 -11.89
C PRO A 197 -4.43 5.35 -13.04
N ARG A 198 -3.59 5.44 -14.07
CA ARG A 198 -3.61 4.57 -15.28
C ARG A 198 -3.54 3.06 -15.01
N TRP A 199 -3.18 2.72 -13.79
CA TRP A 199 -2.63 1.47 -13.30
C TRP A 199 -3.50 0.84 -12.22
N LEU A 200 -4.51 1.58 -11.78
CA LEU A 200 -5.47 1.19 -10.76
C LEU A 200 -6.86 1.25 -11.38
N VAL A 201 -7.80 0.65 -10.66
CA VAL A 201 -9.22 0.69 -11.01
C VAL A 201 -9.98 1.40 -9.91
N GLU A 202 -10.97 2.16 -10.33
CA GLU A 202 -11.94 2.78 -9.44
C GLU A 202 -13.00 1.76 -9.03
N THR A 203 -13.36 1.75 -7.75
CA THR A 203 -14.44 0.94 -7.15
C THR A 203 -15.21 1.78 -6.14
N SER A 204 -16.42 1.36 -5.77
CA SER A 204 -17.20 2.07 -4.75
C SER A 204 -16.62 1.83 -3.36
N CYS A 205 -16.61 2.86 -2.51
CA CYS A 205 -16.31 2.68 -1.08
C CYS A 205 -17.31 1.74 -0.39
N ASP A 206 -18.53 1.63 -0.90
CA ASP A 206 -19.56 0.70 -0.40
C ASP A 206 -19.24 -0.78 -0.68
N ASP A 207 -18.23 -1.07 -1.50
CA ASP A 207 -17.74 -2.43 -1.71
C ASP A 207 -16.93 -2.95 -0.51
N PHE A 208 -16.56 -2.08 0.42
CA PHE A 208 -15.82 -2.40 1.63
C PHE A 208 -16.72 -2.42 2.85
N SER A 209 -16.43 -3.33 3.78
CA SER A 209 -16.99 -3.26 5.14
C SER A 209 -16.38 -2.11 5.92
N VAL A 210 -15.10 -1.80 5.67
CA VAL A 210 -14.38 -0.66 6.27
C VAL A 210 -13.19 -0.27 5.38
N ILE A 211 -12.91 1.03 5.32
CA ILE A 211 -11.64 1.55 4.79
C ILE A 211 -10.82 2.11 5.96
N CYS A 212 -9.71 1.45 6.27
CA CYS A 212 -8.78 1.86 7.30
C CYS A 212 -7.82 2.91 6.75
N ARG A 213 -7.62 4.01 7.50
CA ARG A 213 -6.64 5.04 7.16
C ARG A 213 -5.26 4.67 7.67
N LYS A 214 -4.23 5.15 6.98
CA LYS A 214 -2.87 5.22 7.50
C LYS A 214 -2.82 6.38 8.50
N ASN A 215 -3.09 6.10 9.78
CA ASN A 215 -2.94 7.14 10.79
C ASN A 215 -1.46 7.43 11.04
N PHE A 216 -1.17 8.69 11.34
CA PHE A 216 0.16 9.12 11.75
C PHE A 216 0.36 8.85 13.24
N SER A 217 1.38 8.06 13.62
CA SER A 217 1.84 8.10 15.01
C SER A 217 2.55 9.44 15.22
N ALA A 218 2.06 10.25 16.15
CA ALA A 218 2.64 11.53 16.52
C ALA A 218 3.92 11.30 17.34
N THR A 219 4.98 10.78 16.71
CA THR A 219 6.24 10.51 17.41
C THR A 219 7.40 11.19 16.70
N SER A 220 7.39 12.53 16.65
CA SER A 220 8.58 13.36 16.35
C SER A 220 8.40 14.87 16.61
N ARG A 221 7.18 15.39 16.84
CA ARG A 221 6.99 16.85 17.04
C ARG A 221 7.24 17.37 18.46
N GLU A 222 7.26 16.52 19.49
CA GLU A 222 7.37 16.99 20.89
C GLU A 222 8.81 17.08 21.45
N ARG A 223 9.83 16.51 20.80
CA ARG A 223 11.22 16.62 21.30
C ARG A 223 11.99 17.86 20.85
N ALA A 224 11.44 18.67 19.94
CA ALA A 224 12.09 19.88 19.46
C ALA A 224 11.65 21.17 20.19
N ALA A 225 10.63 21.10 21.07
CA ALA A 225 10.09 22.26 21.78
C ALA A 225 10.63 22.45 23.21
N GLU A 226 11.37 21.48 23.76
CA GLU A 226 11.95 21.55 25.12
C GLU A 226 13.48 21.70 25.09
N VAL A 227 13.99 22.69 24.35
CA VAL A 227 15.33 23.26 24.64
C VAL A 227 15.28 24.77 24.40
N GLN A 228 14.72 25.51 25.34
CA GLN A 228 15.06 26.93 25.53
C GLN A 228 16.04 27.00 26.72
N PRO A 229 17.31 27.41 26.52
CA PRO A 229 18.17 27.71 27.64
C PRO A 229 17.84 29.11 28.18
N SER A 230 17.70 29.18 29.50
CA SER A 230 17.77 30.41 30.29
C SER A 230 19.21 30.91 30.37
#